data_AF-A0A5E7GYU2-F1
#
_entry.id   AF-A0A5E7GYU2-F1
#
_cell.length_a   1.000
_cell.length_b   1.000
_cell.length_c   1.000
_cell.angle_alpha   90.00
_cell.angle_beta   90.00
_cell.angle_gamma   90.00
#
_symmetry.space_group_name_H-M   'P 1'
#
loop_
_entity.id
_entity.type
_entity.pdbx_description
1 polymer ?
#
loop_
_entity_poly.entity_id
_entity_poly.type
_entity_poly.pdbx_seq_one_letter_code
_entity_poly.pdbx_strand_id
1 'polypeptide(L)'
;MNVVINGSAVACHLINQYAHEEAHFFEADDGKKNTQISIYLPLGITSGTYNLGRDWGSPMVVHVENQTSEAVVFPGTMELTVGGNAQFSGSFSGTDENAILIENGSFKFDHPA
;
A
#
# COMPACT_ATOMS: atom_id res chain seq x y z
N MET A 1 3.95 -10.37 1.20
CA MET A 1 3.57 -9.11 1.86
C MET A 1 2.47 -9.44 2.86
N ASN A 2 2.58 -9.04 4.13
CA ASN A 2 1.46 -9.17 5.07
C ASN A 2 0.79 -7.80 5.14
N VAL A 3 -0.46 -7.71 4.68
CA VAL A 3 -1.27 -6.50 4.81
C VAL A 3 -2.35 -6.75 5.83
N VAL A 4 -2.24 -6.10 6.99
CA VAL A 4 -3.29 -6.17 8.01
C VAL A 4 -4.25 -5.01 7.76
N ILE A 5 -5.54 -5.31 7.61
CA ILE A 5 -6.59 -4.28 7.53
C ILE A 5 -7.55 -4.58 8.68
N ASN A 6 -7.73 -3.62 9.58
CA ASN A 6 -8.69 -3.71 10.70
C ASN A 6 -8.53 -4.96 11.58
N GLY A 7 -7.28 -5.33 11.90
CA GLY A 7 -6.98 -6.44 12.83
C GLY A 7 -7.28 -7.84 12.28
N SER A 8 -7.87 -7.95 11.08
CA SER A 8 -7.91 -9.19 10.32
C SER A 8 -6.69 -9.22 9.43
N ALA A 9 -5.83 -10.23 9.62
CA ALA A 9 -4.78 -10.53 8.65
C ALA A 9 -5.47 -10.92 7.35
N VAL A 10 -5.70 -9.94 6.48
CA VAL A 10 -6.04 -10.21 5.10
C VAL A 10 -4.73 -10.69 4.50
N ALA A 11 -4.58 -12.01 4.39
CA ALA A 11 -3.39 -12.61 3.82
C ALA A 11 -3.35 -12.21 2.34
N CYS A 12 -2.77 -11.04 2.05
CA CYS A 12 -2.75 -10.56 0.70
C CYS A 12 -1.62 -11.22 -0.08
N HIS A 13 -1.92 -11.74 -1.27
CA HIS A 13 -0.91 -12.28 -2.15
C HIS A 13 -0.31 -11.12 -2.95
N LEU A 14 1.02 -11.00 -2.97
CA LEU A 14 1.69 -10.06 -3.86
C LEU A 14 1.44 -10.53 -5.30
N ILE A 15 0.73 -9.72 -6.08
CA ILE A 15 0.40 -10.04 -7.47
C ILE A 15 1.51 -9.53 -8.38
N ASN A 16 1.96 -8.29 -8.15
CA ASN A 16 2.99 -7.63 -8.93
C ASN A 16 3.89 -6.75 -8.05
N GLN A 17 5.18 -6.74 -8.41
CA GLN A 17 6.18 -5.80 -7.91
C GLN A 17 7.00 -5.33 -9.11
N TYR A 18 6.91 -4.05 -9.44
CA TYR A 18 7.76 -3.45 -10.46
C TYR A 18 8.06 -1.99 -10.12
N ALA A 19 9.21 -1.51 -10.57
CA ALA A 19 9.48 -0.09 -10.64
C ALA A 19 8.99 0.41 -12.01
N HIS A 20 8.09 1.39 -12.02
CA HIS A 20 7.81 2.20 -13.19
C HIS A 20 8.70 3.45 -13.16
N GLU A 21 8.77 4.21 -14.26
CA GLU A 21 9.64 5.38 -14.42
C GLU A 21 9.50 6.45 -13.32
N GLU A 22 8.42 6.41 -12.51
CA GLU A 22 8.09 7.43 -11.51
C GLU A 22 7.82 6.86 -10.10
N ALA A 23 7.58 5.55 -9.94
CA ALA A 23 7.25 4.96 -8.64
C ALA A 23 7.57 3.46 -8.52
N HIS A 24 7.80 3.00 -7.29
CA HIS A 24 7.70 1.60 -6.91
C HIS A 24 6.22 1.23 -6.72
N PHE A 25 5.80 0.17 -7.42
CA PHE A 25 4.43 -0.28 -7.45
C PHE A 25 4.27 -1.63 -6.76
N PHE A 26 3.21 -1.74 -5.98
CA PHE A 26 2.90 -2.96 -5.25
C PHE A 26 1.43 -3.23 -5.31
N GLU A 27 1.07 -4.46 -5.67
CA GLU A 27 -0.33 -4.88 -5.76
C GLU A 27 -0.53 -6.13 -4.92
N ALA A 28 -1.55 -6.11 -4.08
CA ALA A 28 -1.89 -7.23 -3.23
C ALA A 28 -3.41 -7.47 -3.26
N ASP A 29 -3.86 -8.71 -3.46
CA ASP A 29 -5.28 -9.07 -3.36
C ASP A 29 -5.61 -9.82 -2.07
N ASP A 30 -6.85 -9.78 -1.61
CA ASP A 30 -7.31 -10.54 -0.45
C ASP A 30 -7.56 -12.05 -0.71
N GLY A 31 -7.24 -12.53 -1.92
CA GLY A 31 -7.44 -13.91 -2.38
C GLY A 31 -8.89 -14.42 -2.38
N LYS A 32 -9.89 -13.61 -1.99
CA LYS A 32 -11.26 -14.09 -1.71
C LYS A 32 -12.36 -13.25 -2.33
N LYS A 33 -12.16 -11.94 -2.52
CA LYS A 33 -13.21 -11.01 -2.95
C LYS A 33 -12.81 -10.13 -4.13
N ASN A 34 -11.67 -10.38 -4.77
CA ASN A 34 -11.07 -9.49 -5.77
C ASN A 34 -10.90 -8.07 -5.20
N THR A 35 -10.63 -7.98 -3.91
CA THR A 35 -10.27 -6.72 -3.27
C THR A 35 -8.77 -6.55 -3.44
N GLN A 36 -8.36 -5.50 -4.16
CA GLN A 36 -6.95 -5.20 -4.42
C GLN A 36 -6.54 -3.96 -3.63
N ILE A 37 -5.44 -4.06 -2.90
CA ILE A 37 -4.71 -2.91 -2.37
C ILE A 37 -3.48 -2.71 -3.21
N SER A 38 -3.31 -1.49 -3.70
CA SER A 38 -2.11 -1.07 -4.38
C SER A 38 -1.38 0.00 -3.57
N ILE A 39 -0.08 -0.18 -3.38
CA ILE A 39 0.79 0.81 -2.72
C ILE A 39 1.73 1.39 -3.77
N TYR A 40 1.90 2.70 -3.72
CA TYR A 40 2.74 3.47 -4.62
C TYR A 40 3.74 4.25 -3.76
N LEU A 41 5.02 4.06 -4.04
CA LEU A 41 6.08 4.80 -3.37
C LEU A 41 6.89 5.57 -4.43
N PRO A 42 7.01 6.91 -4.34
CA PRO A 42 7.83 7.70 -5.25
C PRO A 42 9.27 7.17 -5.36
N LEU A 43 9.87 7.26 -6.53
CA LEU A 43 11.29 6.93 -6.68
C LEU A 43 12.16 7.83 -5.79
N GLY A 44 13.15 7.23 -5.14
CA GLY A 44 14.06 7.96 -4.25
C GLY A 44 13.45 8.36 -2.91
N ILE A 45 12.25 7.86 -2.57
CA ILE A 45 11.68 8.03 -1.24
C ILE A 45 12.62 7.46 -0.18
N THR A 46 12.67 8.12 0.98
CA THR A 46 13.49 7.73 2.13
C THR A 46 12.63 7.26 3.29
N SER A 47 13.24 6.72 4.33
CA SER A 47 12.51 6.46 5.58
C SER A 47 11.92 7.75 6.15
N GLY A 48 10.72 7.69 6.72
CA GLY A 48 10.05 8.85 7.29
C GLY A 48 8.54 8.68 7.43
N THR A 49 7.88 9.76 7.83
CA THR A 49 6.41 9.83 7.93
C THR A 49 5.87 10.73 6.83
N TYR A 50 4.87 10.23 6.11
CA TYR A 50 4.29 10.88 4.95
C TYR A 50 2.78 10.99 5.09
N ASN A 51 2.21 12.08 4.56
CA ASN A 51 0.79 12.10 4.27
C ASN A 51 0.57 11.34 2.96
N LEU A 52 -0.49 10.53 2.91
CA LEU A 52 -0.92 9.89 1.69
C LEU A 52 -1.51 10.94 0.75
N GLY A 53 -0.98 10.99 -0.47
CA GLY A 53 -1.39 11.95 -1.50
C GLY A 53 -2.10 11.28 -2.67
N ARG A 54 -2.63 12.09 -3.59
CA ARG A 54 -3.16 11.62 -4.88
C ARG A 54 -2.19 11.87 -6.05
N ASP A 55 -1.03 12.45 -5.78
CA ASP A 55 0.00 12.76 -6.77
C ASP A 55 1.19 11.79 -6.67
N TRP A 56 1.91 11.62 -7.77
CA TRP A 56 3.09 10.76 -7.86
C TRP A 56 4.27 11.22 -7.00
N GLY A 57 4.20 12.44 -6.44
CA GLY A 57 5.20 12.97 -5.51
C GLY A 57 5.02 12.48 -4.07
N SER A 58 3.88 11.87 -3.75
CA SER A 58 3.54 11.39 -2.41
C SER A 58 3.32 9.88 -2.41
N PRO A 59 3.55 9.18 -1.28
CA PRO A 59 3.06 7.82 -1.11
C PRO A 59 1.55 7.76 -1.32
N MET A 60 1.09 6.72 -2.01
CA MET A 60 -0.33 6.49 -2.24
C MET A 60 -0.69 5.07 -1.82
N VAL A 61 -1.86 4.94 -1.21
CA VAL A 61 -2.51 3.64 -1.00
C VAL A 61 -3.84 3.71 -1.72
N VAL A 62 -4.07 2.73 -2.58
CA VAL A 62 -5.26 2.63 -3.42
C VAL A 62 -5.98 1.34 -3.11
N HIS A 63 -7.29 1.40 -2.92
CA HIS A 63 -8.15 0.24 -2.73
C HIS A 63 -9.14 0.11 -3.87
N VAL A 64 -9.26 -1.11 -4.38
CA VAL A 64 -10.20 -1.49 -5.42
C VAL A 64 -11.08 -2.58 -4.83
N GLU A 65 -12.32 -2.23 -4.47
CA GLU A 65 -13.32 -3.20 -4.06
C GLU A 65 -13.99 -3.76 -5.31
N ASN A 66 -13.54 -4.89 -5.87
CA ASN A 66 -14.08 -5.55 -7.08
C ASN A 66 -13.66 -4.97 -8.45
N GLN A 67 -13.77 -5.80 -9.52
CA GLN A 67 -13.33 -5.46 -10.89
C GLN A 67 -14.11 -4.30 -11.56
N THR A 68 -15.19 -3.82 -10.94
CA THR A 68 -16.08 -2.78 -11.47
C THR A 68 -16.08 -1.50 -10.64
N SER A 69 -15.39 -1.47 -9.50
CA SER A 69 -15.31 -0.29 -8.64
C SER A 69 -14.19 0.64 -9.09
N GLU A 70 -14.42 1.94 -8.94
CA GLU A 70 -13.38 2.94 -9.10
C GLU A 70 -12.33 2.76 -7.99
N ALA A 71 -11.07 2.99 -8.35
CA ALA A 71 -9.94 2.85 -7.46
C ALA A 71 -9.87 4.05 -6.51
N VAL A 72 -9.91 3.80 -5.20
CA VAL A 72 -10.01 4.86 -4.19
C VAL A 72 -8.68 5.09 -3.50
N VAL A 73 -8.20 6.33 -3.54
CA VAL A 73 -6.98 6.73 -2.82
C VAL A 73 -7.35 7.06 -1.37
N PHE A 74 -6.68 6.45 -0.39
CA PHE A 74 -6.85 6.79 1.02
C PHE A 74 -6.11 8.09 1.36
N PRO A 75 -6.79 9.19 1.74
CA PRO A 75 -6.18 10.19 2.58
C PRO A 75 -5.79 9.57 3.93
N GLY A 76 -4.58 9.84 4.41
CA GLY A 76 -4.06 9.18 5.59
C GLY A 76 -2.59 9.49 5.86
N THR A 77 -1.98 8.70 6.74
CA THR A 77 -0.54 8.77 7.03
C THR A 77 0.13 7.43 6.78
N MET A 78 1.41 7.48 6.41
CA MET A 78 2.29 6.33 6.26
C MET A 78 3.59 6.56 7.02
N GLU A 79 3.99 5.59 7.83
CA GLU A 79 5.34 5.49 8.36
C GLU A 79 6.11 4.48 7.51
N LEU A 80 7.20 4.92 6.89
CA LEU A 80 7.99 4.14 5.94
C LEU A 80 9.42 3.96 6.44
N THR A 81 9.94 2.74 6.28
CA THR A 81 11.35 2.39 6.40
C THR A 81 11.84 1.84 5.06
N VAL A 82 12.92 2.43 4.54
CA VAL A 82 13.58 2.02 3.30
C VAL A 82 14.89 1.33 3.64
N GLY A 83 15.11 0.13 3.09
CA GLY A 83 16.30 -0.69 3.32
C GLY A 83 16.31 -1.44 4.67
N GLY A 84 17.44 -2.09 4.96
CA GLY A 84 17.63 -2.95 6.14
C GLY A 84 17.29 -4.41 5.85
N ASN A 85 16.45 -5.03 6.68
CA ASN A 85 16.05 -6.44 6.52
C ASN A 85 15.03 -6.66 5.38
N ALA A 86 14.50 -5.57 4.83
CA ALA A 86 13.57 -5.53 3.71
C ALA A 86 14.00 -4.39 2.77
N GLN A 87 13.58 -4.42 1.51
CA GLN A 87 13.73 -3.30 0.59
C GLN A 87 12.86 -2.11 1.04
N PHE A 88 11.62 -2.38 1.44
CA PHE A 88 10.67 -1.38 1.96
C PHE A 88 9.77 -2.01 3.03
N SER A 89 9.47 -1.29 4.10
CA SER A 89 8.44 -1.71 5.07
C SER A 89 7.75 -0.50 5.66
N GLY A 90 6.46 -0.59 5.96
CA GLY A 90 5.76 0.52 6.54
C GLY A 90 4.43 0.16 7.18
N SER A 91 3.88 1.13 7.89
CA SER A 91 2.53 1.12 8.42
C SER A 91 1.74 2.28 7.84
N PHE A 92 0.43 2.14 7.73
CA PHE A 92 -0.43 3.22 7.24
C PHE A 92 -1.82 3.14 7.86
N SER A 93 -2.45 4.30 7.93
CA SER A 93 -3.86 4.43 8.33
C SER A 93 -4.53 5.52 7.49
N GLY A 94 -5.83 5.40 7.29
CA GLY A 94 -6.59 6.33 6.46
C GLY A 94 -8.05 5.90 6.29
N THR A 95 -8.84 6.75 5.66
CA THR A 95 -10.27 6.50 5.41
C THR A 95 -10.55 6.67 3.92
N ASP A 96 -11.17 5.67 3.27
CA ASP A 96 -11.56 5.83 1.87
C ASP A 96 -12.84 6.66 1.70
N GLU A 97 -13.22 6.87 0.44
CA GLU A 97 -14.41 7.64 0.06
C GLU A 97 -15.73 7.00 0.49
N ASN A 98 -15.72 5.70 0.79
CA ASN A 98 -16.86 4.96 1.34
C ASN A 98 -16.90 5.00 2.87
N ALA A 99 -16.06 5.83 3.50
CA ALA A 99 -15.87 5.93 4.94
C ALA A 99 -15.33 4.63 5.59
N ILE A 100 -14.69 3.77 4.81
CA ILE A 100 -14.01 2.58 5.34
C ILE A 100 -12.67 3.02 5.91
N LEU A 101 -12.54 2.85 7.21
CA LEU A 101 -11.34 3.16 7.96
C LEU A 101 -10.37 1.98 7.89
N ILE A 102 -9.09 2.30 7.66
CA ILE A 102 -7.95 1.41 7.87
C ILE A 102 -7.16 1.98 9.06
N GLU A 103 -7.16 1.27 10.20
CA GLU A 103 -6.46 1.74 11.40
C GLU A 103 -5.06 1.15 11.56
N ASN A 104 -4.77 0.01 10.92
CA ASN A 104 -3.56 -0.78 11.19
C ASN A 104 -2.96 -1.41 9.92
N GLY A 105 -2.97 -0.67 8.81
CA GLY A 105 -2.29 -1.04 7.58
C GLY A 105 -0.81 -1.29 7.82
N SER A 106 -0.26 -2.37 7.27
CA SER A 106 1.18 -2.59 7.27
C SER A 106 1.63 -3.33 6.02
N PHE A 107 2.91 -3.20 5.69
CA PHE A 107 3.52 -3.92 4.58
C PHE A 107 5.01 -4.16 4.82
N LYS A 108 5.53 -5.19 4.16
CA LYS A 108 6.96 -5.50 4.10
C LYS A 108 7.27 -6.10 2.73
N PHE A 109 8.30 -5.54 2.09
CA PHE A 109 8.86 -5.94 0.81
C PHE A 109 10.29 -6.38 1.07
N ASP A 110 10.54 -7.68 0.94
CA ASP A 110 11.88 -8.22 1.08
C ASP A 110 12.71 -7.98 -0.19
N HIS A 111 14.03 -8.03 -0.06
CA HIS A 111 14.89 -7.97 -1.24
C HIS A 111 14.60 -9.17 -2.15
N PRO A 112 14.53 -9.00 -3.48
CA PRO A 112 14.53 -10.14 -4.38
C PRO A 112 15.78 -10.99 -4.09
N ALA A 113 15.57 -12.29 -3.91
CA ALA A 113 16.62 -13.26 -3.61
C ALA A 113 17.64 -13.40 -4.74
#